data_AF-A0A6N2E252-F1
#
_entry.id   AF-A0A6N2E252-F1
#
_cell.length_a   1.000
_cell.length_b   1.000
_cell.length_c   1.000
_cell.angle_alpha   90.00
_cell.angle_beta   90.00
_cell.angle_gamma   90.00
#
_symmetry.space_group_name_H-M   'P 1'
#
loop_
_entity.id
_entity.type
_entity.pdbx_description
1 polymer ?
#
loop_
_entity_poly.entity_id
_entity_poly.type
_entity_poly.pdbx_seq_one_letter_code
_entity_poly.pdbx_strand_id
1 'polypeptide(L)'
;MKWLLLIPFAMITVYIVYYGSYYLVYPDGEGEDILTDLNIPYPAVIAHRGASIVAPESTWPAYEIARDLGSDYLEADLQRTADGHIIVFHDQTLGRTSNVQEVYPDRADAEIGEFTLQELRQLDFGSWFNERFPRYAQEHYTGLEILTLEDLIEVARAGHHRPGLILETKHPYKYPGIEEDIVAVLQEQGWLEEDHPHAGTIFFSFSVGSLRAFQQLAPGVP
;
A
#
# COMPACT_ATOMS: atom_id res chain seq x y z
N MET A 1 3.78 39.03 -43.12
CA MET A 1 4.35 39.44 -41.81
C MET A 1 3.69 38.77 -40.59
N LYS A 2 2.95 37.66 -40.73
CA LYS A 2 2.37 36.90 -39.59
C LYS A 2 3.18 35.64 -39.21
N TRP A 3 4.03 35.14 -40.13
CA TRP A 3 4.86 33.95 -39.92
C TRP A 3 6.08 34.16 -39.03
N LEU A 4 6.58 35.40 -38.92
CA LEU A 4 7.73 35.76 -38.07
C LEU A 4 7.44 35.63 -36.57
N LEU A 5 6.17 35.66 -36.15
CA LEU A 5 5.75 35.47 -34.76
C LEU A 5 5.43 34.01 -34.40
N LEU A 6 5.26 33.13 -35.40
CA LEU A 6 4.96 31.71 -35.18
C LEU A 6 6.21 30.89 -34.86
N ILE A 7 7.37 31.28 -35.39
CA ILE A 7 8.64 30.58 -35.15
C ILE A 7 9.09 30.68 -33.68
N PRO A 8 9.08 31.86 -33.02
CA PRO A 8 9.43 31.95 -31.59
C PRO A 8 8.47 31.15 -30.71
N PHE A 9 7.18 31.15 -31.02
CA PHE A 9 6.17 30.41 -30.26
C PHE A 9 6.39 28.90 -30.36
N ALA A 10 6.63 28.38 -31.57
CA ALA A 10 6.92 26.96 -31.77
C ALA A 10 8.23 26.54 -31.06
N MET A 11 9.27 27.38 -31.09
CA MET A 11 10.52 27.12 -30.38
C MET A 11 10.33 27.10 -28.86
N ILE A 12 9.53 28.01 -28.31
CA ILE A 12 9.19 28.03 -26.88
C ILE A 12 8.38 26.79 -26.51
N THR A 13 7.41 26.38 -27.33
CA THR A 13 6.63 25.15 -27.08
C THR A 13 7.53 23.92 -27.11
N VAL A 14 8.42 23.79 -28.10
CA VAL A 14 9.38 22.68 -28.17
C VAL A 14 10.33 22.70 -26.98
N TYR A 15 10.82 23.86 -26.57
CA TYR A 15 11.66 24.01 -25.38
C TYR A 15 10.93 23.59 -24.11
N ILE A 16 9.69 24.06 -23.90
CA ILE A 16 8.88 23.69 -22.72
C ILE A 16 8.57 22.21 -22.71
N VAL A 17 8.20 21.62 -23.85
CA VAL A 17 7.93 20.18 -23.94
C VAL A 17 9.20 19.37 -23.70
N TYR A 18 10.32 19.75 -24.32
CA TYR A 18 11.59 19.05 -24.17
C TYR A 18 12.15 19.13 -22.75
N TYR A 19 12.29 20.33 -22.18
CA TYR A 19 12.79 20.47 -20.81
C TYR A 19 11.76 20.02 -19.78
N GLY A 20 10.48 20.29 -19.99
CA GLY A 20 9.42 19.82 -19.10
C GLY A 20 9.37 18.29 -19.04
N SER A 21 9.50 17.60 -20.18
CA SER A 21 9.63 16.13 -20.21
C SER A 21 10.96 15.64 -19.66
N TYR A 22 12.06 16.35 -19.90
CA TYR A 22 13.36 16.02 -19.31
C TYR A 22 13.29 16.01 -17.78
N TYR A 23 12.74 17.04 -17.15
CA TYR A 23 12.58 17.09 -15.68
C TYR A 23 11.52 16.14 -15.14
N LEU A 24 10.52 15.76 -15.94
CA LEU A 24 9.53 14.74 -15.57
C LEU A 24 10.11 13.32 -15.62
N VAL A 25 11.08 13.07 -16.51
CA VAL A 25 11.65 11.74 -16.77
C VAL A 25 13.00 11.56 -16.06
N TYR A 26 13.74 12.65 -15.86
CA TYR A 26 15.03 12.72 -15.18
C TYR A 26 14.93 13.76 -14.05
N PRO A 27 14.26 13.43 -12.94
CA PRO A 27 14.33 14.27 -11.74
C PRO A 27 15.79 14.42 -11.30
N ASP A 28 16.13 15.56 -10.72
CA ASP A 28 17.47 15.86 -10.23
C ASP A 28 17.96 14.76 -9.27
N GLY A 29 19.27 14.44 -9.29
CA GLY A 29 19.88 13.32 -8.55
C GLY A 29 19.77 13.39 -7.02
N GLU A 30 19.23 14.48 -6.46
CA GLU A 30 18.96 14.61 -5.03
C GLU A 30 18.09 13.47 -4.48
N GLY A 31 17.19 12.92 -5.30
CA GLY A 31 16.37 11.77 -4.91
C GLY A 31 17.16 10.47 -4.76
N GLU A 32 18.18 10.25 -5.58
CA GLU A 32 19.03 9.05 -5.51
C GLU A 32 19.89 9.05 -4.24
N ASP A 33 20.47 10.20 -3.89
CA ASP A 33 21.28 10.37 -2.69
C ASP A 33 20.44 10.11 -1.42
N ILE A 34 19.23 10.67 -1.33
CA ILE A 34 18.32 10.47 -0.19
C ILE A 34 17.95 8.99 -0.03
N LEU A 35 17.59 8.32 -1.13
CA LEU A 35 17.20 6.91 -1.07
C LEU A 35 18.38 6.02 -0.71
N THR A 36 19.58 6.34 -1.21
CA THR A 36 20.82 5.64 -0.85
C THR A 36 21.12 5.77 0.64
N ASP A 37 21.02 6.98 1.21
CA ASP A 37 21.24 7.23 2.63
C ASP A 37 20.24 6.49 3.53
N LEU A 38 19.02 6.27 3.04
CA LEU A 38 17.98 5.52 3.73
C LEU A 38 18.02 4.00 3.44
N ASN A 39 19.00 3.52 2.66
CA ASN A 39 19.09 2.13 2.19
C ASN A 39 17.83 1.66 1.43
N ILE A 40 17.25 2.53 0.60
CA ILE A 40 16.10 2.25 -0.28
C ILE A 40 16.62 2.11 -1.72
N PRO A 41 16.19 1.10 -2.51
CA PRO A 41 16.60 0.95 -3.90
C PRO A 41 16.27 2.16 -4.77
N TYR A 42 17.11 2.41 -5.77
CA TYR A 42 16.87 3.42 -6.80
C TYR A 42 17.03 2.83 -8.21
N PRO A 43 15.94 2.75 -9.01
CA PRO A 43 14.55 2.98 -8.62
C PRO A 43 14.00 1.83 -7.74
N ALA A 44 13.13 2.16 -6.78
CA ALA A 44 12.36 1.16 -6.03
C ALA A 44 11.08 0.77 -6.76
N VAL A 45 10.77 -0.53 -6.77
CA VAL A 45 9.54 -1.11 -7.28
C VAL A 45 8.58 -1.40 -6.12
N ILE A 46 7.51 -0.62 -6.03
CA ILE A 46 6.52 -0.69 -4.95
C ILE A 46 5.23 -1.33 -5.48
N ALA A 47 4.83 -2.45 -4.88
CA ALA A 47 3.60 -3.14 -5.23
C ALA A 47 2.39 -2.56 -4.47
N HIS A 48 1.78 -1.51 -5.05
CA HIS A 48 0.61 -0.82 -4.52
C HIS A 48 -0.60 -1.76 -4.34
N ARG A 49 -0.89 -2.09 -3.08
CA ARG A 49 -1.86 -3.10 -2.63
C ARG A 49 -1.59 -4.50 -3.20
N GLY A 50 -0.32 -4.83 -3.39
CA GLY A 50 0.13 -6.03 -4.07
C GLY A 50 0.03 -5.91 -5.59
N ALA A 51 -0.06 -7.05 -6.29
CA ALA A 51 -0.26 -7.12 -7.73
C ALA A 51 -1.72 -6.82 -8.13
N SER A 52 -2.26 -5.69 -7.64
CA SER A 52 -3.69 -5.29 -7.70
C SER A 52 -4.28 -5.16 -9.11
N ILE A 53 -3.45 -5.17 -10.15
CA ILE A 53 -3.89 -5.22 -11.55
C ILE A 53 -4.39 -6.63 -11.94
N VAL A 54 -3.81 -7.68 -11.37
CA VAL A 54 -4.02 -9.08 -11.78
C VAL A 54 -4.57 -9.99 -10.67
N ALA A 55 -4.74 -9.44 -9.47
CA ALA A 55 -5.30 -10.11 -8.31
C ALA A 55 -6.12 -9.12 -7.45
N PRO A 56 -7.04 -9.59 -6.59
CA PRO A 56 -7.83 -8.73 -5.73
C PRO A 56 -6.92 -7.94 -4.78
N GLU A 57 -7.03 -6.61 -4.78
CA GLU A 57 -6.17 -5.74 -3.97
C GLU A 57 -6.18 -6.10 -2.49
N SER A 58 -5.04 -5.91 -1.79
CA SER A 58 -4.92 -6.12 -0.34
C SER A 58 -5.25 -7.54 0.15
N THR A 59 -5.09 -8.55 -0.71
CA THR A 59 -5.28 -9.97 -0.36
C THR A 59 -4.00 -10.78 -0.49
N TRP A 60 -3.98 -11.98 0.10
CA TRP A 60 -2.81 -12.87 0.05
C TRP A 60 -2.33 -13.11 -1.39
N PRO A 61 -3.19 -13.48 -2.37
CA PRO A 61 -2.73 -13.70 -3.74
C PRO A 61 -2.11 -12.47 -4.39
N ALA A 62 -2.62 -11.26 -4.12
CA ALA A 62 -2.02 -10.04 -4.69
C ALA A 62 -0.61 -9.79 -4.14
N TYR A 63 -0.41 -9.96 -2.84
CA TYR A 63 0.89 -9.78 -2.22
C TYR A 63 1.88 -10.90 -2.58
N GLU A 64 1.41 -12.14 -2.65
CA GLU A 64 2.21 -13.28 -3.06
C GLU A 64 2.74 -13.13 -4.49
N ILE A 65 1.88 -12.74 -5.45
CA ILE A 65 2.31 -12.49 -6.83
C ILE A 65 3.34 -11.35 -6.88
N ALA A 66 3.11 -10.25 -6.15
CA ALA A 66 4.03 -9.13 -6.11
C ALA A 66 5.43 -9.52 -5.58
N ARG A 67 5.46 -10.24 -4.45
CA ARG A 67 6.68 -10.81 -3.88
C ARG A 67 7.40 -11.69 -4.89
N ASP A 68 6.70 -12.63 -5.51
CA ASP A 68 7.32 -13.62 -6.40
C ASP A 68 7.78 -12.99 -7.73
N LEU A 69 7.23 -11.84 -8.11
CA LEU A 69 7.72 -11.03 -9.24
C LEU A 69 8.93 -10.16 -8.89
N GLY A 70 9.36 -10.10 -7.62
CA GLY A 70 10.56 -9.39 -7.20
C GLY A 70 10.36 -7.90 -6.88
N SER A 71 9.15 -7.49 -6.45
CA SER A 71 8.95 -6.11 -5.96
C SER A 71 9.86 -5.81 -4.77
N ASP A 72 10.45 -4.63 -4.68
CA ASP A 72 11.26 -4.24 -3.51
C ASP A 72 10.41 -4.08 -2.25
N TYR A 73 9.16 -3.62 -2.42
CA TYR A 73 8.22 -3.39 -1.33
C TYR A 73 6.81 -3.89 -1.63
N LEU A 74 6.16 -4.43 -0.60
CA LEU A 74 4.71 -4.61 -0.56
C LEU A 74 4.08 -3.40 0.12
N GLU A 75 3.17 -2.72 -0.57
CA GLU A 75 2.49 -1.55 -0.01
C GLU A 75 1.11 -1.92 0.53
N ALA A 76 0.78 -1.38 1.70
CA ALA A 76 -0.41 -1.75 2.45
C ALA A 76 -1.03 -0.54 3.13
N ASP A 77 -2.34 -0.41 2.92
CA ASP A 77 -3.19 0.55 3.59
C ASP A 77 -3.67 -0.03 4.93
N LEU A 78 -3.36 0.63 6.05
CA LEU A 78 -3.66 0.11 7.39
C LEU A 78 -4.84 0.82 8.04
N GLN A 79 -5.73 0.01 8.62
CA GLN A 79 -6.85 0.42 9.47
C GLN A 79 -6.96 -0.51 10.68
N ARG A 80 -7.89 -0.23 11.60
CA ARG A 80 -8.06 -1.00 12.84
C ARG A 80 -9.50 -1.49 13.00
N THR A 81 -9.67 -2.75 13.40
CA THR A 81 -10.98 -3.34 13.73
C THR A 81 -11.54 -2.84 15.06
N ALA A 82 -12.81 -3.14 15.34
CA ALA A 82 -13.46 -2.79 16.60
C ALA A 82 -12.80 -3.45 17.83
N ASP A 83 -12.18 -4.61 17.63
CA ASP A 83 -11.45 -5.38 18.64
C ASP A 83 -9.93 -5.15 18.60
N GLY A 84 -9.46 -4.16 17.84
CA GLY A 84 -8.10 -3.62 17.94
C GLY A 84 -7.05 -4.24 17.01
N HIS A 85 -7.42 -5.13 16.10
CA HIS A 85 -6.50 -5.72 15.13
C HIS A 85 -6.15 -4.75 14.01
N ILE A 86 -4.86 -4.70 13.63
CA ILE A 86 -4.40 -3.93 12.47
C ILE A 86 -4.63 -4.74 11.20
N ILE A 87 -5.43 -4.20 10.29
CA ILE A 87 -5.87 -4.85 9.06
C ILE A 87 -5.38 -4.10 7.83
N VAL A 88 -5.20 -4.86 6.75
CA VAL A 88 -4.80 -4.35 5.44
C VAL A 88 -6.05 -4.07 4.60
N PHE A 89 -6.48 -2.81 4.55
CA PHE A 89 -7.67 -2.40 3.81
C PHE A 89 -7.71 -0.90 3.50
N HIS A 90 -8.03 -0.56 2.25
CA HIS A 90 -7.97 0.82 1.76
C HIS A 90 -9.19 1.69 2.15
N ASP A 91 -10.40 1.18 1.96
CA ASP A 91 -11.62 2.01 2.04
C ASP A 91 -12.14 2.14 3.46
N GLN A 92 -12.92 3.18 3.76
CA GLN A 92 -13.60 3.28 5.06
C GLN A 92 -14.76 2.28 5.20
N THR A 93 -15.39 1.89 4.09
CA THR A 93 -16.52 0.96 4.05
C THR A 93 -16.19 -0.25 3.20
N LEU A 94 -16.91 -1.34 3.43
CA LEU A 94 -16.60 -2.67 2.89
C LEU A 94 -17.18 -2.94 1.50
N GLY A 95 -18.14 -2.12 1.03
CA GLY A 95 -18.99 -2.45 -0.12
C GLY A 95 -18.32 -2.50 -1.49
N ARG A 96 -17.14 -1.87 -1.68
CA ARG A 96 -16.45 -1.90 -2.98
C ARG A 96 -15.77 -3.24 -3.25
N THR A 97 -15.21 -3.85 -2.22
CA THR A 97 -14.28 -4.99 -2.33
C THR A 97 -14.66 -6.14 -1.42
N SER A 98 -15.93 -6.23 -0.99
CA SER A 98 -16.45 -7.39 -0.28
C SER A 98 -17.93 -7.62 -0.56
N ASN A 99 -18.46 -8.74 -0.06
CA ASN A 99 -19.89 -9.07 -0.08
C ASN A 99 -20.64 -8.62 1.19
N VAL A 100 -20.21 -7.55 1.87
CA VAL A 100 -20.83 -7.07 3.12
C VAL A 100 -22.34 -6.82 2.98
N GLN A 101 -22.82 -6.36 1.81
CA GLN A 101 -24.25 -6.14 1.55
C GLN A 101 -25.08 -7.43 1.68
N GLU A 102 -24.48 -8.58 1.41
CA GLU A 102 -25.13 -9.89 1.47
C GLU A 102 -25.05 -10.51 2.86
N VAL A 103 -23.87 -10.43 3.49
CA VAL A 103 -23.59 -11.08 4.79
C VAL A 103 -24.13 -10.25 5.97
N TYR A 104 -24.00 -8.92 5.89
CA TYR A 104 -24.42 -7.97 6.93
C TYR A 104 -25.27 -6.84 6.34
N PRO A 105 -26.46 -7.11 5.78
CA PRO A 105 -27.28 -6.11 5.10
C PRO A 105 -27.64 -4.90 5.97
N ASP A 106 -27.88 -5.12 7.27
CA ASP A 106 -28.21 -4.04 8.23
C ASP A 106 -27.00 -3.16 8.59
N ARG A 107 -25.78 -3.57 8.20
CA ARG A 107 -24.51 -2.88 8.43
C ARG A 107 -23.74 -2.64 7.13
N ALA A 108 -24.41 -2.68 5.98
CA ALA A 108 -23.77 -2.60 4.67
C ALA A 108 -22.96 -1.30 4.45
N ASP A 109 -23.40 -0.21 5.09
CA ASP A 109 -22.75 1.11 5.06
C ASP A 109 -21.89 1.40 6.30
N ALA A 110 -21.78 0.44 7.23
CA ALA A 110 -20.94 0.60 8.42
C ALA A 110 -19.46 0.68 8.04
N GLU A 111 -18.72 1.45 8.80
CA GLU A 111 -17.28 1.58 8.60
C GLU A 111 -16.55 0.33 9.06
N ILE A 112 -15.39 0.06 8.46
CA ILE A 112 -14.61 -1.15 8.75
C ILE A 112 -14.21 -1.26 10.23
N GLY A 113 -13.97 -0.12 10.88
CA GLY A 113 -13.65 -0.05 12.31
C GLY A 113 -14.80 -0.41 13.25
N GLU A 114 -16.02 -0.62 12.73
CA GLU A 114 -17.17 -1.07 13.51
C GLU A 114 -17.27 -2.61 13.56
N PHE A 115 -16.48 -3.33 12.77
CA PHE A 115 -16.48 -4.79 12.72
C PHE A 115 -15.33 -5.39 13.53
N THR A 116 -15.55 -6.53 14.16
CA THR A 116 -14.46 -7.33 14.74
C THR A 116 -13.69 -8.07 13.64
N LEU A 117 -12.45 -8.48 13.90
CA LEU A 117 -11.70 -9.29 12.93
C LEU A 117 -12.45 -10.58 12.58
N GLN A 118 -13.10 -11.20 13.56
CA GLN A 118 -13.90 -12.41 13.34
C GLN A 118 -15.07 -12.17 12.38
N GLU A 119 -15.78 -11.04 12.53
CA GLU A 119 -16.86 -10.66 11.62
C GLU A 119 -16.34 -10.40 10.21
N LEU A 120 -15.22 -9.67 10.08
CA LEU A 120 -14.61 -9.38 8.79
C LEU A 120 -14.18 -10.66 8.07
N ARG A 121 -13.61 -11.64 8.78
CA ARG A 121 -13.24 -12.94 8.20
C ARG A 121 -14.43 -13.81 7.75
N GLN A 122 -15.68 -13.38 7.95
CA GLN A 122 -16.85 -14.02 7.33
C GLN A 122 -17.16 -13.49 5.92
N LEU A 123 -16.51 -12.40 5.51
CA LEU A 123 -16.73 -11.77 4.22
C LEU A 123 -15.80 -12.36 3.14
N ASP A 124 -16.23 -12.24 1.90
CA ASP A 124 -15.44 -12.56 0.71
C ASP A 124 -14.83 -11.27 0.14
N PHE A 125 -13.50 -11.15 0.18
CA PHE A 125 -12.74 -10.00 -0.32
C PHE A 125 -12.17 -10.17 -1.74
N GLY A 126 -12.54 -11.23 -2.46
CA GLY A 126 -11.94 -11.54 -3.76
C GLY A 126 -12.92 -11.78 -4.90
N SER A 127 -14.15 -12.25 -4.65
CA SER A 127 -15.14 -12.52 -5.71
C SER A 127 -15.47 -11.29 -6.57
N TRP A 128 -15.50 -10.10 -5.98
CA TRP A 128 -15.72 -8.83 -6.69
C TRP A 128 -14.72 -8.61 -7.84
N PHE A 129 -13.47 -9.08 -7.67
CA PHE A 129 -12.42 -8.94 -8.66
C PHE A 129 -12.68 -9.86 -9.85
N ASN A 130 -13.12 -11.10 -9.61
CA ASN A 130 -13.47 -12.04 -10.66
C ASN A 130 -14.59 -11.50 -11.55
N GLU A 131 -15.62 -10.89 -10.93
CA GLU A 131 -16.73 -10.27 -11.65
C GLU A 131 -16.30 -9.03 -12.44
N ARG A 132 -15.48 -8.17 -11.82
CA ARG A 132 -15.06 -6.90 -12.42
C ARG A 132 -13.97 -7.06 -13.48
N PHE A 133 -13.10 -8.05 -13.34
CA PHE A 133 -11.96 -8.30 -14.21
C PHE A 133 -11.92 -9.76 -14.71
N PRO A 134 -12.89 -10.19 -15.55
CA PRO A 134 -12.99 -11.58 -15.99
C PRO A 134 -11.74 -12.13 -16.70
N ARG A 135 -10.90 -11.26 -17.28
CA ARG A 135 -9.64 -11.62 -17.93
C ARG A 135 -8.60 -12.19 -16.95
N TYR A 136 -8.61 -11.73 -15.70
CA TYR A 136 -7.67 -12.13 -14.65
C TYR A 136 -8.33 -13.00 -13.59
N ALA A 137 -9.58 -13.39 -13.80
CA ALA A 137 -10.33 -14.16 -12.83
C ALA A 137 -9.68 -15.52 -12.58
N GLN A 138 -9.64 -15.92 -11.31
CA GLN A 138 -9.15 -17.22 -10.86
C GLN A 138 -10.14 -17.80 -9.86
N GLU A 139 -10.35 -19.12 -9.92
CA GLU A 139 -11.26 -19.81 -8.99
C GLU A 139 -10.86 -19.59 -7.53
N HIS A 140 -9.55 -19.58 -7.24
CA HIS A 140 -9.02 -19.40 -5.89
C HIS A 140 -9.08 -17.93 -5.39
N TYR A 141 -9.56 -16.98 -6.19
CA TYR A 141 -9.85 -15.63 -5.71
C TYR A 141 -11.24 -15.54 -5.04
N THR A 142 -12.07 -16.58 -5.12
CA THR A 142 -13.36 -16.61 -4.43
C THR A 142 -13.15 -16.95 -2.95
N GLY A 143 -13.81 -16.21 -2.05
CA GLY A 143 -13.81 -16.47 -0.61
C GLY A 143 -12.52 -16.06 0.11
N LEU A 144 -11.77 -15.10 -0.44
CA LEU A 144 -10.56 -14.60 0.23
C LEU A 144 -10.91 -13.83 1.51
N GLU A 145 -10.17 -14.10 2.58
CA GLU A 145 -10.31 -13.38 3.85
C GLU A 145 -9.55 -12.03 3.81
N ILE A 146 -9.95 -11.12 4.69
CA ILE A 146 -9.16 -9.92 4.99
C ILE A 146 -7.84 -10.29 5.68
N LEU A 147 -6.77 -9.57 5.36
CA LEU A 147 -5.48 -9.75 6.00
C LEU A 147 -5.29 -8.82 7.20
N THR A 148 -4.62 -9.33 8.22
CA THR A 148 -3.97 -8.49 9.24
C THR A 148 -2.56 -8.07 8.83
N LEU A 149 -1.94 -7.17 9.60
CA LEU A 149 -0.53 -6.82 9.38
C LEU A 149 0.39 -8.03 9.62
N GLU A 150 0.06 -8.90 10.57
CA GLU A 150 0.74 -10.18 10.78
C GLU A 150 0.66 -11.09 9.55
N ASP A 151 -0.54 -11.21 8.94
CA ASP A 151 -0.71 -11.99 7.72
C ASP A 151 0.16 -11.41 6.57
N LEU A 152 0.24 -10.08 6.44
CA LEU A 152 1.10 -9.43 5.44
C LEU A 152 2.60 -9.69 5.68
N ILE A 153 3.04 -9.65 6.94
CA ILE A 153 4.42 -10.01 7.32
C ILE A 153 4.70 -11.47 6.95
N GLU A 154 3.73 -12.36 7.17
CA GLU A 154 3.85 -13.76 6.75
C GLU A 154 4.01 -13.87 5.23
N VAL A 155 3.23 -13.11 4.44
CA VAL A 155 3.39 -13.08 2.98
C VAL A 155 4.79 -12.60 2.58
N ALA A 156 5.31 -11.53 3.19
CA ALA A 156 6.62 -10.96 2.89
C ALA A 156 7.77 -11.92 3.29
N ARG A 157 7.58 -12.68 4.38
CA ARG A 157 8.45 -13.80 4.78
C ARG A 157 8.20 -15.07 3.98
N ALA A 158 7.18 -15.07 3.15
CA ALA A 158 6.94 -16.04 2.10
C ALA A 158 8.16 -16.25 1.20
N GLY A 159 8.36 -17.44 0.64
CA GLY A 159 9.18 -17.61 -0.56
C GLY A 159 10.67 -17.21 -0.46
N HIS A 160 11.26 -17.00 -1.65
CA HIS A 160 12.69 -16.73 -1.82
C HIS A 160 13.02 -15.24 -1.85
N HIS A 161 12.14 -14.41 -2.41
CA HIS A 161 12.29 -12.96 -2.42
C HIS A 161 11.68 -12.38 -1.14
N ARG A 162 12.39 -11.45 -0.49
CA ARG A 162 12.03 -10.86 0.81
C ARG A 162 11.85 -9.35 0.67
N PRO A 163 10.67 -8.89 0.20
CA PRO A 163 10.40 -7.46 0.08
C PRO A 163 10.27 -6.79 1.46
N GLY A 164 10.58 -5.50 1.52
CA GLY A 164 10.19 -4.66 2.65
C GLY A 164 8.69 -4.33 2.62
N LEU A 165 8.23 -3.58 3.63
CA LEU A 165 6.86 -3.10 3.71
C LEU A 165 6.78 -1.57 3.60
N ILE A 166 5.83 -1.06 2.83
CA ILE A 166 5.40 0.34 2.91
C ILE A 166 4.02 0.37 3.55
N LEU A 167 3.93 0.98 4.72
CA LEU A 167 2.73 0.94 5.55
C LEU A 167 2.08 2.32 5.62
N GLU A 168 0.91 2.46 4.98
CA GLU A 168 0.14 3.71 5.00
C GLU A 168 -0.86 3.75 6.17
N THR A 169 -0.80 4.78 7.01
CA THR A 169 -1.94 5.10 7.89
C THR A 169 -3.00 5.92 7.15
N LYS A 170 -4.12 5.27 6.77
CA LYS A 170 -5.18 5.93 5.96
C LYS A 170 -5.88 7.08 6.67
N HIS A 171 -6.49 6.76 7.81
CA HIS A 171 -7.33 7.68 8.57
C HIS A 171 -6.98 7.64 10.05
N PRO A 172 -5.73 7.97 10.43
CA PRO A 172 -5.25 7.79 11.81
C PRO A 172 -6.07 8.56 12.85
N TYR A 173 -6.72 9.67 12.46
CA TYR A 173 -7.62 10.42 13.34
C TYR A 173 -8.86 9.64 13.79
N LYS A 174 -9.27 8.58 13.07
CA LYS A 174 -10.36 7.67 13.48
C LYS A 174 -9.89 6.63 14.50
N TYR A 175 -8.59 6.37 14.54
CA TYR A 175 -7.98 5.31 15.33
C TYR A 175 -6.89 5.89 16.23
N PRO A 176 -7.23 6.65 17.30
CA PRO A 176 -6.23 7.08 18.26
C PRO A 176 -5.42 5.87 18.76
N GLY A 177 -4.09 5.98 18.70
CA GLY A 177 -3.16 4.93 19.09
C GLY A 177 -2.74 3.98 17.97
N ILE A 178 -3.20 4.17 16.72
CA ILE A 178 -2.90 3.21 15.65
C ILE A 178 -1.41 3.15 15.31
N GLU A 179 -0.67 4.25 15.43
CA GLU A 179 0.77 4.25 15.20
C GLU A 179 1.50 3.39 16.24
N GLU A 180 1.12 3.49 17.52
CA GLU A 180 1.60 2.62 18.58
C GLU A 180 1.26 1.15 18.34
N ASP A 181 0.01 0.87 17.93
CA ASP A 181 -0.45 -0.49 17.65
C ASP A 181 0.33 -1.11 16.46
N ILE A 182 0.56 -0.34 15.39
CA ILE A 182 1.35 -0.79 14.23
C ILE A 182 2.78 -1.11 14.65
N VAL A 183 3.44 -0.19 15.37
CA VAL A 183 4.83 -0.41 15.82
C VAL A 183 4.90 -1.61 16.77
N ALA A 184 3.91 -1.78 17.65
CA ALA A 184 3.82 -2.93 18.54
C ALA A 184 3.74 -4.25 17.76
N VAL A 185 2.88 -4.34 16.73
CA VAL A 185 2.81 -5.54 15.88
C VAL A 185 4.16 -5.81 15.19
N LEU A 186 4.81 -4.79 14.62
CA LEU A 186 6.11 -4.97 13.97
C LEU A 186 7.19 -5.46 14.96
N GLN A 187 7.21 -4.96 16.19
CA GLN A 187 8.13 -5.39 17.25
C GLN A 187 7.82 -6.81 17.74
N GLU A 188 6.56 -7.13 17.99
CA GLU A 188 6.12 -8.44 18.45
C GLU A 188 6.41 -9.53 17.41
N GLN A 189 6.28 -9.20 16.12
CA GLN A 189 6.65 -10.08 15.02
C GLN A 189 8.17 -10.12 14.76
N GLY A 190 8.97 -9.32 15.48
CA GLY A 190 10.42 -9.20 15.29
C GLY A 190 10.84 -8.64 13.93
N TRP A 191 9.93 -7.93 13.25
CA TRP A 191 10.14 -7.40 11.90
C TRP A 191 11.13 -6.22 11.88
N LEU A 192 11.11 -5.38 12.93
CA LEU A 192 11.99 -4.21 13.03
C LEU A 192 13.46 -4.59 13.26
N GLU A 193 13.72 -5.75 13.88
CA GLU A 193 15.05 -6.28 14.16
C GLU A 193 15.55 -7.26 13.09
N GLU A 194 14.69 -7.66 12.15
CA GLU A 194 15.03 -8.58 11.08
C GLU A 194 16.04 -7.93 10.10
N ASP A 195 16.98 -8.74 9.60
CA ASP A 195 18.00 -8.28 8.65
C ASP A 195 17.39 -8.24 7.25
N HIS A 196 17.14 -7.04 6.75
CA HIS A 196 16.57 -6.79 5.43
C HIS A 196 17.66 -6.30 4.46
N PRO A 197 17.63 -6.71 3.18
CA PRO A 197 18.61 -6.24 2.19
C PRO A 197 18.56 -4.72 1.98
N HIS A 198 17.38 -4.14 2.18
CA HIS A 198 17.06 -2.71 2.10
C HIS A 198 16.29 -2.29 3.36
N ALA A 199 15.90 -1.02 3.50
CA ALA A 199 15.03 -0.61 4.61
C ALA A 199 13.78 -1.51 4.67
N GLY A 200 13.62 -2.27 5.75
CA GLY A 200 12.57 -3.29 5.88
C GLY A 200 11.16 -2.74 6.05
N THR A 201 11.04 -1.49 6.50
CA THR A 201 9.78 -0.77 6.66
C THR A 201 9.97 0.67 6.20
N ILE A 202 8.95 1.24 5.59
CA ILE A 202 8.80 2.68 5.38
C ILE A 202 7.38 3.04 5.84
N PHE A 203 7.28 4.05 6.71
CA PHE A 203 5.97 4.58 7.12
C PHE A 203 5.51 5.66 6.16
N PHE A 204 4.28 5.53 5.67
CA PHE A 204 3.66 6.51 4.79
C PHE A 204 2.37 7.06 5.42
N SER A 205 2.13 8.36 5.25
CA SER A 205 0.87 8.96 5.69
C SER A 205 0.68 10.33 5.05
N PHE A 206 -0.57 10.67 4.74
CA PHE A 206 -0.95 12.06 4.46
C PHE A 206 -1.08 12.90 5.74
N SER A 207 -1.09 12.28 6.92
CA SER A 207 -1.14 12.96 8.21
C SER A 207 0.27 13.26 8.73
N VAL A 208 0.65 14.54 8.75
CA VAL A 208 1.91 14.99 9.38
C VAL A 208 1.98 14.60 10.87
N GLY A 209 0.83 14.53 11.56
CA GLY A 209 0.77 14.07 12.94
C GLY A 209 1.18 12.61 13.08
N SER A 210 0.73 11.76 12.15
CA SER A 210 1.05 10.33 12.11
C SER A 210 2.53 10.09 11.84
N LEU A 211 3.10 10.79 10.85
CA LEU A 211 4.54 10.71 10.56
C LEU A 211 5.40 11.15 11.76
N ARG A 212 4.97 12.20 12.49
CA ARG A 212 5.67 12.62 13.72
C ARG A 212 5.56 11.61 14.85
N ALA A 213 4.45 10.88 14.95
CA ALA A 213 4.30 9.80 15.92
C ALA A 213 5.24 8.64 15.58
N PHE A 214 5.28 8.19 14.32
CA PHE A 214 6.22 7.16 13.88
C PHE A 214 7.69 7.56 14.10
N GLN A 215 8.06 8.80 13.81
CA GLN A 215 9.42 9.30 14.08
C GLN A 215 9.81 9.22 15.56
N GLN A 216 8.84 9.29 16.50
CA GLN A 216 9.08 9.13 17.93
C GLN A 216 9.10 7.67 18.37
N LEU A 217 8.21 6.84 17.80
CA LEU A 217 8.03 5.44 18.17
C LEU A 217 9.12 4.53 17.58
N ALA A 218 9.53 4.81 16.35
CA ALA A 218 10.49 4.02 15.57
C ALA A 218 11.44 4.94 14.77
N PRO A 219 12.32 5.72 15.44
CA PRO A 219 13.11 6.78 14.81
C PRO A 219 14.11 6.31 13.73
N GLY A 220 14.41 5.02 13.68
CA GLY A 220 15.30 4.41 12.68
C GLY A 220 14.57 3.91 11.43
N VAL A 221 13.24 3.99 11.39
CA VAL A 221 12.43 3.60 10.25
C VAL A 221 12.15 4.85 9.40
N PRO A 222 12.41 4.82 8.08
CA PRO A 222 12.05 5.90 7.16
C PRO A 222 10.57 6.28 7.14
#